data_AF-A0A0A0D1G2-F1
#
_entry.id   AF-A0A0A0D1G2-F1
#
_cell.length_a   1.000
_cell.length_b   1.000
_cell.length_c   1.000
_cell.angle_alpha   90.00
_cell.angle_beta   90.00
_cell.angle_gamma   90.00
#
_symmetry.space_group_name_H-M   'P 1'
#
loop_
_entity.id
_entity.type
_entity.pdbx_description
1 polymer ?
#
loop_
_entity_poly.entity_id
_entity_poly.type
_entity_poly.pdbx_seq_one_letter_code
_entity_poly.pdbx_strand_id
1 'polypeptide(L)' 'PLAADLAAIAREAGPVADRLAPALLGVRAVFGDDLPGQPQFRAAVISALEALYRQGSKATAAEYARLN' A
#
# COMPACT_ATOMS: atom_id res chain seq x y z
N PRO A 1 -7.47 15.13 -10.60
CA PRO A 1 -8.45 14.26 -11.30
C PRO A 1 -8.51 12.82 -10.77
N LEU A 2 -7.39 12.21 -10.35
CA LEU A 2 -7.35 10.79 -9.91
C LEU A 2 -8.02 10.48 -8.56
N ALA A 3 -8.40 11.49 -7.77
CA ALA A 3 -8.90 11.28 -6.41
C ALA A 3 -10.16 10.41 -6.36
N ALA A 4 -11.10 10.62 -7.30
CA ALA A 4 -12.33 9.84 -7.37
C ALA A 4 -12.06 8.36 -7.70
N ASP A 5 -11.15 8.11 -8.64
CA ASP A 5 -10.78 6.75 -9.06
C ASP A 5 -10.06 6.00 -7.94
N LEU A 6 -9.10 6.64 -7.27
CA LEU A 6 -8.39 6.08 -6.13
C LEU A 6 -9.34 5.76 -4.97
N ALA A 7 -10.30 6.65 -4.69
CA ALA A 7 -11.31 6.42 -3.67
C ALA A 7 -12.24 5.26 -4.03
N ALA A 8 -12.61 5.11 -5.30
CA ALA A 8 -13.43 3.99 -5.77
C ALA A 8 -12.68 2.65 -5.61
N ILE A 9 -11.41 2.59 -6.01
CA ILE A 9 -10.54 1.41 -5.84
C ILE A 9 -10.43 1.05 -4.35
N ALA A 10 -10.18 2.05 -3.49
CA ALA A 10 -10.02 1.82 -2.07
C ALA A 10 -11.32 1.32 -1.40
N ARG A 11 -12.47 1.85 -1.82
CA ARG A 11 -13.78 1.41 -1.32
C ARG A 11 -14.07 -0.03 -1.72
N GLU A 12 -13.76 -0.41 -2.96
CA GLU A 12 -13.99 -1.77 -3.47
C GLU A 12 -13.06 -2.80 -2.77
N ALA A 13 -11.78 -2.46 -2.62
CA ALA A 13 -10.81 -3.35 -1.97
C ALA A 13 -11.07 -3.50 -0.46
N GLY A 14 -11.63 -2.46 0.17
CA GLY A 14 -11.83 -2.37 1.62
C GLY A 14 -10.53 -2.21 2.40
N PRO A 15 -10.59 -2.09 3.75
CA PRO A 15 -9.43 -1.90 4.62
C PRO A 15 -8.68 -3.22 4.88
N VAL A 16 -8.33 -3.95 3.81
CA VAL A 16 -7.59 -5.22 3.87
C VAL A 16 -6.29 -5.02 3.11
N ALA A 17 -5.15 -5.08 3.81
CA ALA A 17 -3.85 -4.74 3.22
C ALA A 17 -3.53 -5.55 1.95
N ASP A 18 -3.76 -6.87 1.99
CA ASP A 18 -3.56 -7.79 0.87
C ASP A 18 -4.46 -7.52 -0.35
N ARG A 19 -5.55 -6.77 -0.17
CA ARG A 19 -6.44 -6.38 -1.28
C ARG A 19 -6.15 -4.95 -1.72
N LEU A 20 -6.04 -4.03 -0.78
CA LEU A 20 -5.92 -2.60 -1.03
C LEU A 20 -4.58 -2.24 -1.68
N ALA A 21 -3.46 -2.75 -1.15
CA ALA A 21 -2.14 -2.42 -1.67
C ALA A 21 -1.98 -2.88 -3.13
N PRO A 22 -2.27 -4.14 -3.51
CA PRO A 22 -2.19 -4.55 -4.92
C PRO A 22 -3.14 -3.76 -5.84
N ALA A 23 -4.35 -3.44 -5.37
CA ALA A 23 -5.33 -2.71 -6.17
C ALA A 23 -4.85 -1.28 -6.48
N LEU A 24 -4.30 -0.56 -5.49
CA LEU A 24 -3.75 0.78 -5.70
C LEU A 24 -2.44 0.77 -6.49
N LEU A 25 -1.58 -0.23 -6.29
CA LEU A 25 -0.36 -0.39 -7.08
C LEU A 25 -0.64 -0.64 -8.56
N GLY A 26 -1.82 -1.18 -8.91
CA GLY A 26 -2.28 -1.33 -10.28
C GLY A 26 -2.58 -0.01 -11.01
N VAL A 27 -2.58 1.14 -10.31
CA VAL A 27 -2.80 2.45 -10.93
C VAL A 27 -1.54 2.88 -11.68
N ARG A 28 -1.46 2.49 -12.95
CA ARG A 28 -0.31 2.75 -13.84
C ARG A 28 0.07 4.23 -13.95
N ALA A 29 -0.91 5.13 -13.89
CA ALA A 29 -0.68 6.58 -13.91
C ALA A 29 0.14 7.09 -12.70
N VAL A 30 0.23 6.30 -11.63
CA VAL A 30 0.99 6.62 -10.40
C VAL A 30 2.27 5.77 -10.32
N PHE A 31 2.17 4.46 -10.55
CA PHE A 31 3.25 3.51 -10.27
C PHE A 31 3.96 2.95 -11.49
N GLY A 32 3.49 3.26 -12.71
CA GLY A 32 4.00 2.65 -13.95
C GLY A 32 3.82 1.13 -13.95
N ASP A 33 4.70 0.43 -14.66
CA ASP A 33 4.71 -1.04 -14.74
C ASP A 33 5.84 -1.68 -13.93
N ASP A 34 6.89 -0.92 -13.62
CA ASP A 34 8.12 -1.47 -13.03
C ASP A 34 7.96 -1.83 -11.55
N LEU A 35 7.44 -0.91 -10.74
CA LEU A 35 7.30 -1.11 -9.29
C LEU A 35 6.26 -2.20 -8.95
N PRO A 36 5.06 -2.23 -9.56
CA PRO A 36 4.09 -3.32 -9.33
C PRO A 36 4.56 -4.68 -9.87
N GLY A 37 5.54 -4.70 -10.78
CA GLY A 37 6.19 -5.92 -11.27
C GLY A 37 7.14 -6.55 -10.25
N GLN A 38 7.61 -5.80 -9.25
CA GLN A 38 8.61 -6.26 -8.28
C GLN A 38 7.97 -6.94 -7.06
N PRO A 39 8.15 -8.26 -6.88
CA PRO A 39 7.51 -8.97 -5.76
C PRO A 39 7.94 -8.47 -4.39
N GLN A 40 9.21 -8.10 -4.22
CA GLN A 40 9.74 -7.57 -2.96
C GLN A 40 9.12 -6.22 -2.61
N PHE A 41 8.94 -5.35 -3.60
CA PHE A 41 8.29 -4.05 -3.41
C PHE A 41 6.83 -4.24 -2.98
N ARG A 42 6.09 -5.10 -3.67
CA ARG A 42 4.70 -5.40 -3.32
C ARG A 42 4.56 -5.96 -1.92
N ALA A 43 5.40 -6.93 -1.55
CA ALA A 43 5.41 -7.50 -0.20
C ALA A 43 5.70 -6.42 0.86
N ALA A 44 6.69 -5.55 0.62
CA ALA A 44 7.03 -4.48 1.55
C ALA A 44 5.88 -3.48 1.75
N VAL A 45 5.16 -3.10 0.68
CA VAL A 45 4.00 -2.19 0.78
C VAL A 45 2.84 -2.85 1.53
N ILE A 46 2.56 -4.13 1.25
CA ILE A 46 1.52 -4.90 1.95
C ILE A 46 1.83 -4.97 3.45
N SER A 47 3.05 -5.39 3.82
CA SER A 47 3.47 -5.48 5.23
C SER A 47 3.42 -4.13 5.95
N ALA A 48 3.85 -3.05 5.29
CA ALA A 48 3.77 -1.72 5.86
C ALA A 48 2.31 -1.30 6.12
N LEU A 49 1.41 -1.56 5.16
CA LEU A 49 -0.01 -1.24 5.30
C LEU A 49 -0.68 -2.09 6.40
N GLU A 50 -0.34 -3.37 6.49
CA GLU A 50 -0.80 -4.24 7.57
C GLU A 50 -0.35 -3.73 8.94
N ALA A 51 0.90 -3.32 9.08
CA ALA A 51 1.41 -2.72 10.31
C ALA A 51 0.66 -1.41 10.64
N LEU A 52 0.40 -0.55 9.65
CA LEU A 52 -0.39 0.67 9.86
C LEU A 52 -1.79 0.35 10.41
N TYR A 53 -2.47 -0.66 9.90
CA TYR A 53 -3.77 -1.08 10.42
C TYR A 53 -3.69 -1.73 11.81
N ARG A 54 -2.65 -2.52 12.07
CA ARG A 54 -2.50 -3.27 13.32
C ARG A 54 -2.11 -2.37 14.51
N GLN A 55 -1.13 -1.49 14.32
CA GLN A 55 -0.48 -0.76 15.41
C GLN A 55 -0.43 0.76 15.19
N GLY A 56 -1.01 1.27 14.10
CA GLY A 56 -1.06 2.69 13.80
C GLY A 56 0.26 3.26 13.27
N SER A 57 0.21 4.52 12.84
CA SER A 57 1.32 5.19 12.16
C SER A 57 2.55 5.42 13.03
N LYS A 58 2.37 5.87 14.29
CA LYS A 58 3.48 6.17 15.20
C LYS A 58 4.34 4.95 15.49
N ALA A 59 3.72 3.81 15.82
CA ALA A 59 4.44 2.57 16.13
C ALA A 59 5.14 2.01 14.88
N THR A 60 4.44 1.99 13.73
CA THR A 60 4.98 1.52 12.46
C THR A 60 6.19 2.33 12.00
N ALA A 61 6.11 3.66 12.06
CA ALA A 61 7.25 4.51 11.69
C ALA A 61 8.47 4.27 12.60
N ALA A 62 8.24 4.11 13.91
CA ALA A 62 9.31 3.83 14.86
C ALA A 62 9.94 2.44 14.67
N GLU A 63 9.18 1.45 14.21
CA GLU A 63 9.69 0.12 13.84
C GLU A 63 10.64 0.23 12.65
N TYR A 64 10.21 0.89 11.57
CA TYR A 64 11.03 1.06 10.36
C TYR A 64 12.28 1.91 10.58
N ALA A 65 12.22 2.89 11.48
CA ALA A 65 13.40 3.69 11.84
C ALA A 65 14.51 2.88 12.53
N ARG A 66 14.19 1.70 13.11
CA ARG A 66 15.17 0.81 13.74
C ARG A 66 15.77 -0.21 12.79
N LEU A 67 15.16 -0.40 11.62
CA LEU A 67 15.59 -1.36 10.60
C LEU A 67 16.59 -0.76 9.59
N ASN A 68 16.77 0.56 9.62
CA ASN A 68 17.75 1.32 8.82
C ASN A 68 18.94 1.73 9.70
#